data_AF-A0A6P0XQB1-F1
#
_entry.id   AF-A0A6P0XQB1-F1
#
_cell.length_a   1.000
_cell.length_b   1.000
_cell.length_c   1.000
_cell.angle_alpha   90.00
_cell.angle_beta   90.00
_cell.angle_gamma   90.00
#
_symmetry.space_group_name_H-M   'P 1'
#
loop_
_entity.id
_entity.type
_entity.pdbx_description
1 polymer ?
#
loop_
_entity_poly.entity_id
_entity_poly.type
_entity_poly.pdbx_seq_one_letter_code
_entity_poly.pdbx_strand_id
1 'polypeptide(L)'
;MKAEEGLEVLETVLPPGSLNAVKRKVFSQAWEGKAYAEIAEEAGYDPDYIKGVAANLWQNLSGVLDEKVTKKNFRALLRQKFGTHKSCLAKTEQNIQQHIFQSSTETKKILSKPKIDWGEAIDVSVFYGRSQELDRLEQYIIADGCRLVALLGMGGIGKTAVAAKVAQQLQSEFDYIIWRSLRHAPSLETILTQLV
;
A
#
# COMPACT_ATOMS: atom_id res chain seq x y z
N MET A 1 1.86 -13.32 -5.14
CA MET A 1 2.47 -13.74 -3.86
C MET A 1 1.70 -14.94 -3.35
N LYS A 2 2.36 -16.10 -3.21
CA LYS A 2 1.76 -17.31 -2.61
C LYS A 2 1.74 -17.19 -1.07
N ALA A 3 0.95 -18.01 -0.38
CA ALA A 3 0.86 -17.98 1.08
C ALA A 3 2.23 -18.20 1.76
N GLU A 4 3.08 -19.03 1.15
CA GLU A 4 4.46 -19.32 1.58
C GLU A 4 5.35 -18.06 1.56
N GLU A 5 5.31 -17.27 0.48
CA GLU A 5 6.06 -16.01 0.37
C GLU A 5 5.58 -14.97 1.40
N GLY A 6 4.27 -14.96 1.72
CA GLY A 6 3.74 -14.13 2.80
C GLY A 6 4.25 -14.56 4.18
N LEU A 7 4.55 -15.85 4.36
CA LEU A 7 5.06 -16.42 5.59
C LEU A 7 6.53 -16.07 5.82
N GLU A 8 7.35 -16.07 4.76
CA GLU A 8 8.75 -15.60 4.81
C GLU A 8 8.85 -14.12 5.19
N VAL A 9 7.96 -13.29 4.63
CA VAL A 9 7.87 -11.87 5.00
C VAL A 9 7.46 -11.72 6.47
N LEU A 10 6.52 -12.54 6.95
CA LEU A 10 6.09 -12.52 8.34
C LEU A 10 7.23 -12.87 9.30
N GLU A 11 8.05 -13.88 8.96
CA GLU A 11 9.23 -14.27 9.73
C GLU A 11 10.35 -13.23 9.68
N THR A 12 10.39 -12.40 8.63
CA THR A 12 11.34 -11.27 8.52
C THR A 12 10.92 -10.07 9.38
N VAL A 13 9.61 -9.82 9.48
CA VAL A 13 9.05 -8.65 10.16
C VAL A 13 8.94 -8.87 11.66
N LEU A 14 8.68 -10.09 12.11
CA LEU A 14 8.51 -10.39 13.54
C LEU A 14 9.79 -10.94 14.19
N PRO A 15 10.03 -10.67 15.49
CA PRO A 15 11.20 -11.21 16.19
C PRO A 15 11.24 -12.75 16.17
N PRO A 16 12.43 -13.36 16.04
CA PRO A 16 12.58 -14.82 16.05
C PRO A 16 12.10 -15.39 17.39
N GLY A 17 11.23 -16.40 17.34
CA GLY A 17 10.60 -17.03 18.52
C GLY A 17 9.18 -16.57 18.84
N SER A 18 8.62 -15.60 18.11
CA SER A 18 7.23 -15.14 18.30
C SER A 18 6.17 -15.97 17.54
N LEU A 19 6.61 -16.85 16.65
CA LEU A 19 5.80 -17.61 15.70
C LEU A 19 5.71 -19.10 16.09
N ASN A 20 4.57 -19.48 16.69
CA ASN A 20 4.22 -20.88 16.93
C ASN A 20 3.60 -21.51 15.68
N ALA A 21 3.59 -22.84 15.58
CA ALA A 21 2.97 -23.58 14.47
C ALA A 21 1.51 -23.15 14.21
N VAL A 22 0.76 -22.85 15.27
CA VAL A 22 -0.62 -22.35 15.19
C VAL A 22 -0.68 -20.97 14.52
N LYS A 23 0.22 -20.04 14.86
CA LYS A 23 0.25 -18.69 14.24
C LYS A 23 0.55 -18.75 12.75
N ARG A 24 1.49 -19.62 12.34
CA ARG A 24 1.80 -19.87 10.92
C ARG A 24 0.59 -20.42 10.16
N LYS A 25 -0.08 -21.41 10.75
CA LYS A 25 -1.29 -22.02 10.17
C LYS A 25 -2.41 -20.98 10.05
N VAL A 26 -2.68 -20.20 11.10
CA VAL A 26 -3.69 -19.12 11.10
C VAL A 26 -3.39 -18.09 10.01
N PHE A 27 -2.13 -17.69 9.85
CA PHE A 27 -1.73 -16.75 8.80
C PHE A 27 -1.95 -17.32 7.38
N SER A 28 -1.48 -18.54 7.12
CA SER A 28 -1.63 -19.21 5.82
C SER A 28 -3.10 -19.35 5.43
N GLN A 29 -3.94 -19.83 6.36
CA GLN A 29 -5.35 -20.05 6.09
C GLN A 29 -6.14 -18.72 5.99
N ALA A 30 -5.74 -17.70 6.75
CA ALA A 30 -6.30 -16.36 6.60
C ALA A 30 -5.95 -15.76 5.23
N TRP A 31 -4.78 -16.10 4.65
CA TRP A 31 -4.37 -15.68 3.31
C TRP A 31 -5.23 -16.29 2.21
N GLU A 32 -5.68 -17.53 2.42
CA GLU A 32 -6.63 -18.25 1.55
C GLU A 32 -8.09 -17.81 1.74
N GLY A 33 -8.38 -17.00 2.76
CA GLY A 33 -9.70 -16.42 3.00
C GLY A 33 -10.62 -17.26 3.90
N LYS A 34 -10.16 -18.39 4.44
CA LYS A 34 -10.96 -19.28 5.32
C LYS A 34 -11.40 -18.60 6.60
N ALA A 35 -12.58 -18.95 7.11
CA ALA A 35 -13.12 -18.41 8.36
C ALA A 35 -12.38 -18.99 9.60
N TYR A 36 -12.40 -18.28 10.73
CA TYR A 36 -11.71 -18.76 11.94
C TYR A 36 -12.27 -20.07 12.49
N ALA A 37 -13.56 -20.36 12.25
CA ALA A 37 -14.18 -21.63 12.60
C ALA A 37 -13.60 -22.79 11.78
N GLU A 38 -13.45 -22.62 10.47
CA GLU A 38 -12.87 -23.63 9.56
C GLU A 38 -11.39 -23.88 9.88
N ILE A 39 -10.65 -22.81 10.24
CA ILE A 39 -9.24 -22.92 10.66
C ILE A 39 -9.13 -23.72 11.96
N ALA A 40 -10.08 -23.54 12.88
CA ALA A 40 -10.12 -24.23 14.15
C ALA A 40 -10.43 -25.73 13.97
N GLU A 41 -11.42 -26.05 13.14
CA GLU A 41 -11.73 -27.44 12.76
C GLU A 41 -10.56 -28.13 12.06
N GLU A 42 -9.92 -27.46 11.10
CA GLU A 42 -8.79 -28.05 10.34
C GLU A 42 -7.51 -28.18 11.19
N ALA A 43 -7.35 -27.33 12.20
CA ALA A 43 -6.21 -27.38 13.11
C ALA A 43 -6.48 -28.20 14.38
N GLY A 44 -7.71 -28.67 14.61
CA GLY A 44 -8.11 -29.40 15.80
C GLY A 44 -8.13 -28.56 17.09
N TYR A 45 -8.38 -27.26 16.97
CA TYR A 45 -8.44 -26.32 18.11
C TYR A 45 -9.85 -25.74 18.29
N ASP A 46 -10.08 -25.15 19.45
CA ASP A 46 -11.31 -24.40 19.70
C ASP A 46 -11.38 -23.10 18.86
N PRO A 47 -12.54 -22.76 18.26
CA PRO A 47 -12.71 -21.54 17.47
C PRO A 47 -12.34 -20.24 18.21
N ASP A 48 -12.62 -20.15 19.50
CA ASP A 48 -12.32 -18.97 20.31
C ASP A 48 -10.84 -18.86 20.66
N TYR A 49 -10.17 -20.01 20.83
CA TYR A 49 -8.70 -20.04 20.94
C TYR A 49 -8.03 -19.49 19.67
N ILE A 50 -8.49 -19.91 18.49
CA ILE A 50 -7.97 -19.41 17.20
C ILE A 50 -8.24 -17.92 17.01
N LYS A 51 -9.41 -17.41 17.39
CA LYS A 51 -9.69 -15.96 17.36
C LYS A 51 -8.72 -15.19 18.24
N GLY A 52 -8.42 -15.69 19.44
CA GLY A 52 -7.43 -15.08 20.34
C GLY A 52 -6.03 -15.04 19.73
N VAL A 53 -5.59 -16.16 19.14
CA VAL A 53 -4.29 -16.25 18.44
C VAL A 53 -4.23 -15.32 17.23
N ALA A 54 -5.31 -15.24 16.45
CA ALA A 54 -5.41 -14.34 15.30
C ALA A 54 -5.37 -12.87 15.71
N ALA A 55 -6.11 -12.49 16.75
CA ALA A 55 -6.09 -11.13 17.29
C ALA A 55 -4.68 -10.73 17.76
N ASN A 56 -4.01 -11.62 18.50
CA ASN A 56 -2.62 -11.40 18.92
C ASN A 56 -1.67 -11.23 17.72
N LEU A 57 -1.83 -12.06 16.68
CA LEU A 57 -1.04 -11.96 15.46
C LEU A 57 -1.21 -10.60 14.76
N TRP A 58 -2.45 -10.13 14.61
CA TRP A 58 -2.72 -8.83 13.98
C TRP A 58 -2.24 -7.65 14.83
N GLN A 59 -2.31 -7.74 16.15
CA GLN A 59 -1.78 -6.71 17.06
C GLN A 59 -0.26 -6.62 16.95
N ASN A 60 0.45 -7.75 16.93
CA ASN A 60 1.91 -7.74 16.77
C ASN A 60 2.33 -7.17 15.41
N LEU A 61 1.62 -7.55 14.34
CA LEU A 61 1.83 -6.99 13.02
C LEU A 61 1.54 -5.48 12.98
N SER A 62 0.52 -5.02 13.70
CA SER A 62 0.19 -3.59 13.78
C SER A 62 1.27 -2.80 14.51
N GLY A 63 1.84 -3.38 15.57
CA GLY A 63 2.92 -2.74 16.33
C GLY A 63 4.24 -2.65 15.55
N VAL A 64 4.53 -3.61 14.66
CA VAL A 64 5.77 -3.55 13.85
C VAL A 64 5.58 -2.71 12.58
N LEU A 65 4.41 -2.75 11.96
CA LEU A 65 4.13 -2.00 10.73
C LEU A 65 3.66 -0.57 10.99
N ASP A 66 3.48 -0.18 12.26
CA ASP A 66 2.94 1.10 12.74
C ASP A 66 1.60 1.50 12.08
N GLU A 67 0.86 0.48 11.61
CA GLU A 67 -0.40 0.63 10.88
C GLU A 67 -1.39 -0.43 11.35
N LYS A 68 -2.69 -0.12 11.38
CA LYS A 68 -3.71 -1.05 11.85
C LYS A 68 -3.89 -2.22 10.87
N VAL A 69 -3.34 -3.37 11.22
CA VAL A 69 -3.46 -4.61 10.45
C VAL A 69 -4.72 -5.36 10.86
N THR A 70 -5.54 -5.71 9.89
CA THR A 70 -6.74 -6.56 10.10
C THR A 70 -6.76 -7.68 9.07
N LYS A 71 -7.56 -8.74 9.32
CA LYS A 71 -7.73 -9.86 8.37
C LYS A 71 -8.14 -9.42 6.95
N LYS A 72 -8.76 -8.26 6.79
CA LYS A 72 -9.14 -7.74 5.46
C LYS A 72 -8.00 -6.98 4.78
N ASN A 73 -7.12 -6.35 5.57
CA ASN A 73 -6.12 -5.40 5.07
C ASN A 73 -4.71 -5.99 5.04
N PHE A 74 -4.40 -7.01 5.85
CA PHE A 74 -3.03 -7.52 6.01
C PHE A 74 -2.41 -8.02 4.69
N ARG A 75 -3.20 -8.66 3.82
CA ARG A 75 -2.74 -9.12 2.51
C ARG A 75 -2.34 -7.95 1.59
N ALA A 76 -3.10 -6.87 1.62
CA ALA A 76 -2.79 -5.66 0.85
C ALA A 76 -1.54 -4.97 1.42
N LEU A 77 -1.47 -4.81 2.74
CA LEU A 77 -0.34 -4.19 3.43
C LEU A 77 0.97 -4.93 3.20
N LEU A 78 0.96 -6.27 3.31
CA LEU A 78 2.16 -7.08 3.06
C LEU A 78 2.58 -7.03 1.60
N ARG A 79 1.64 -7.01 0.66
CA ARG A 79 1.94 -6.83 -0.76
C ARG A 79 2.46 -5.42 -1.08
N GLN A 80 1.99 -4.39 -0.37
CA GLN A 80 2.43 -3.01 -0.53
C GLN A 80 3.84 -2.78 0.04
N LYS A 81 4.12 -3.35 1.21
CA LYS A 81 5.40 -3.16 1.93
C LYS A 81 6.50 -4.11 1.44
N PHE A 82 6.14 -5.32 0.99
CA PHE A 82 7.09 -6.38 0.62
C PHE A 82 6.88 -6.98 -0.78
N GLY A 83 5.77 -6.67 -1.46
CA GLY A 83 5.51 -7.15 -2.82
C GLY A 83 6.26 -6.40 -3.93
N THR A 84 6.99 -5.35 -3.59
CA THR A 84 7.76 -4.52 -4.54
C THR A 84 9.18 -5.06 -4.73
N HIS A 85 9.32 -6.32 -5.15
CA HIS A 85 10.59 -6.81 -5.69
C HIS A 85 10.47 -7.93 -6.74
N LYS A 86 9.27 -8.30 -7.21
CA LYS A 86 9.08 -9.44 -8.15
C LYS A 86 8.49 -9.11 -9.52
N SER A 87 8.47 -7.84 -9.95
CA SER A 87 8.07 -7.48 -11.33
C SER A 87 9.02 -6.54 -12.07
N CYS A 88 10.26 -6.37 -11.60
CA CYS A 88 11.29 -5.59 -12.32
C CYS A 88 12.52 -6.42 -12.77
N LEU A 89 12.49 -7.74 -12.65
CA LEU A 89 13.61 -8.63 -13.03
C LEU A 89 13.15 -9.63 -14.09
N ALA A 90 13.00 -9.15 -15.33
CA ALA A 90 12.91 -10.04 -16.50
C ALA A 90 13.38 -9.38 -17.82
N LYS A 91 13.76 -8.11 -17.83
CA LYS A 91 14.43 -7.47 -18.96
C LYS A 91 15.44 -6.46 -18.41
N THR A 92 16.64 -6.49 -19.01
CA THR A 92 17.76 -5.55 -18.78
C THR A 92 18.76 -5.94 -17.70
N GLU A 93 19.36 -7.13 -17.86
CA GLU A 93 20.77 -7.34 -17.52
C GLU A 93 21.53 -7.47 -18.84
N GLN A 94 22.70 -6.81 -18.93
CA GLN A 94 23.52 -6.55 -20.14
C GLN A 94 23.27 -5.20 -20.83
N ASN A 95 23.46 -4.08 -20.12
CA ASN A 95 24.38 -3.04 -20.60
C ASN A 95 24.57 -1.93 -19.56
N ILE A 96 25.81 -1.44 -19.44
CA ILE A 96 26.26 -0.24 -18.70
C ILE A 96 26.69 -0.49 -17.23
N GLN A 97 27.71 -1.33 -17.07
CA GLN A 97 28.76 -1.17 -16.05
C GLN A 97 29.92 -0.27 -16.56
N GLN A 98 29.68 0.69 -17.46
CA GLN A 98 30.77 1.52 -18.03
C GLN A 98 30.54 3.04 -18.08
N HIS A 99 29.45 3.59 -17.53
CA HIS A 99 29.29 5.04 -17.41
C HIS A 99 29.15 5.47 -15.93
N ILE A 100 30.06 4.98 -15.10
CA ILE A 100 30.43 5.65 -13.86
C ILE A 100 31.42 6.74 -14.27
N PHE A 101 31.24 7.99 -13.79
CA PHE A 101 32.26 9.06 -13.70
C PHE A 101 32.05 10.38 -14.47
N GLN A 102 30.84 10.98 -14.61
CA GLN A 102 30.82 12.40 -15.06
C GLN A 102 29.62 13.32 -14.75
N SER A 103 28.66 12.99 -13.88
CA SER A 103 27.56 13.95 -13.58
C SER A 103 27.05 13.83 -12.15
N SER A 104 27.74 14.52 -11.24
CA SER A 104 27.62 14.41 -9.78
C SER A 104 26.53 15.27 -9.13
N THR A 105 25.42 15.58 -9.81
CA THR A 105 24.33 16.38 -9.22
C THR A 105 22.92 15.80 -9.37
N GLU A 106 22.67 14.81 -10.23
CA GLU A 106 21.31 14.28 -10.48
C GLU A 106 21.00 12.96 -9.76
N THR A 107 21.99 12.35 -9.10
CA THR A 107 21.88 11.00 -8.53
C THR A 107 21.24 10.92 -7.13
N LYS A 108 20.78 12.03 -6.55
CA LYS A 108 20.11 12.02 -5.24
C LYS A 108 18.60 11.71 -5.28
N LYS A 109 17.96 11.68 -6.45
CA LYS A 109 16.53 11.33 -6.58
C LYS A 109 16.23 9.83 -6.40
N ILE A 110 17.25 8.97 -6.37
CA ILE A 110 17.07 7.52 -6.55
C ILE A 110 16.74 6.77 -5.23
N LEU A 111 16.70 7.44 -4.06
CA LEU A 111 16.48 6.71 -2.79
C LEU A 111 15.57 7.39 -1.76
N SER A 112 14.94 8.54 -2.06
CA SER A 112 13.94 9.10 -1.15
C SER A 112 12.56 8.58 -1.54
N LYS A 113 12.00 7.68 -0.72
CA LYS A 113 10.58 7.31 -0.85
C LYS A 113 9.74 8.60 -0.84
N PRO A 114 8.74 8.73 -1.72
CA PRO A 114 7.84 9.87 -1.69
C PRO A 114 7.23 9.98 -0.30
N LYS A 115 7.19 11.20 0.24
CA LYS A 115 6.50 11.47 1.49
C LYS A 115 5.03 11.57 1.20
N ILE A 116 4.29 10.55 1.60
CA ILE A 116 2.88 10.42 1.26
C ILE A 116 2.04 10.52 2.52
N ASP A 117 1.08 11.44 2.48
CA ASP A 117 0.02 11.56 3.46
C ASP A 117 -1.33 11.42 2.75
N TRP A 118 -1.91 10.22 2.85
CA TRP A 118 -3.20 9.90 2.24
C TRP A 118 -4.41 10.42 3.02
N GLY A 119 -4.26 10.90 4.27
CA GLY A 119 -5.37 11.42 5.08
C GLY A 119 -6.66 10.58 4.99
N GLU A 120 -7.74 11.21 4.54
CA GLU A 120 -9.07 10.60 4.33
C GLU A 120 -9.27 10.02 2.91
N ALA A 121 -8.21 9.70 2.17
CA ALA A 121 -8.32 9.14 0.83
C ALA A 121 -9.06 7.80 0.84
N ILE A 122 -9.88 7.58 -0.19
CA ILE A 122 -10.62 6.33 -0.33
C ILE A 122 -9.70 5.21 -0.84
N ASP A 123 -9.97 3.97 -0.44
CA ASP A 123 -9.27 2.81 -0.97
C ASP A 123 -9.71 2.53 -2.43
N VAL A 124 -8.73 2.46 -3.33
CA VAL A 124 -8.90 2.22 -4.76
C VAL A 124 -8.13 0.98 -5.24
N SER A 125 -7.88 0.04 -4.33
CA SER A 125 -7.31 -1.27 -4.62
C SER A 125 -8.16 -2.05 -5.63
N VAL A 126 -9.49 -1.93 -5.51
CA VAL A 126 -10.46 -2.42 -6.48
C VAL A 126 -11.01 -1.22 -7.25
N PHE A 127 -10.66 -1.12 -8.53
CA PHE A 127 -11.05 -0.02 -9.41
C PHE A 127 -11.30 -0.56 -10.81
N TYR A 128 -12.41 -0.15 -11.44
CA TYR A 128 -12.86 -0.70 -12.71
C TYR A 128 -13.00 0.39 -13.78
N GLY A 129 -12.50 0.10 -14.97
CA GLY A 129 -12.63 0.97 -16.14
C GLY A 129 -11.95 2.33 -15.94
N ARG A 130 -12.48 3.35 -16.63
CA ARG A 130 -12.01 4.76 -16.58
C ARG A 130 -10.57 4.99 -17.06
N SER A 131 -10.00 4.07 -17.83
CA SER A 131 -8.63 4.18 -18.34
C SER A 131 -8.40 5.47 -19.12
N GLN A 132 -9.35 5.86 -19.99
CA GLN A 132 -9.24 7.10 -20.78
C GLN A 132 -9.11 8.34 -19.89
N GLU A 133 -9.86 8.41 -18.80
CA GLU A 133 -9.77 9.52 -17.85
C GLU A 133 -8.46 9.49 -17.05
N LEU A 134 -7.97 8.31 -16.67
CA LEU A 134 -6.67 8.17 -15.99
C LEU A 134 -5.53 8.61 -16.90
N ASP A 135 -5.48 8.11 -18.13
CA ASP A 135 -4.44 8.44 -19.12
C ASP A 135 -4.41 9.94 -19.41
N ARG A 136 -5.59 10.57 -19.52
CA ARG A 136 -5.70 12.01 -19.73
C ARG A 136 -5.20 12.82 -18.54
N LEU A 137 -5.44 12.35 -17.32
CA LEU A 137 -4.95 13.02 -16.12
C LEU A 137 -3.45 12.87 -15.96
N GLU A 138 -2.89 11.69 -16.28
CA GLU A 138 -1.44 11.50 -16.34
C GLU A 138 -0.78 12.44 -17.34
N GLN A 139 -1.33 12.55 -18.56
CA GLN A 139 -0.86 13.51 -19.57
C GLN A 139 -0.88 14.94 -19.01
N TYR A 140 -2.00 15.38 -18.41
CA TYR A 140 -2.10 16.73 -17.87
C TYR A 140 -1.11 17.00 -16.74
N ILE A 141 -0.93 16.05 -15.83
CA ILE A 141 -0.11 16.23 -14.63
C ILE A 141 1.38 16.12 -14.96
N ILE A 142 1.79 15.10 -15.71
CA ILE A 142 3.21 14.78 -15.94
C ILE A 142 3.73 15.45 -17.21
N ALA A 143 3.08 15.20 -18.34
CA ALA A 143 3.60 15.63 -19.64
C ALA A 143 3.35 17.13 -19.88
N ASP A 144 2.13 17.61 -19.62
CA ASP A 144 1.76 19.01 -19.84
C ASP A 144 2.13 19.89 -18.64
N GLY A 145 2.46 19.30 -17.49
CA GLY A 145 2.89 20.02 -16.28
C GLY A 145 1.80 20.92 -15.66
N CYS A 146 0.53 20.58 -15.81
CA CYS A 146 -0.58 21.36 -15.28
C CYS A 146 -0.53 21.42 -13.74
N ARG A 147 -0.42 22.63 -13.19
CA ARG A 147 -0.33 22.88 -11.75
C ARG A 147 -1.67 22.76 -11.01
N LEU A 148 -2.78 22.86 -11.73
CA LEU A 148 -4.12 22.78 -11.18
C LEU A 148 -5.02 22.03 -12.16
N VAL A 149 -5.65 20.97 -11.66
CA VAL A 149 -6.61 20.16 -12.42
C VAL A 149 -7.89 20.02 -11.60
N ALA A 150 -9.03 20.29 -12.22
CA ALA A 150 -10.34 20.15 -11.59
C ALA A 150 -11.13 18.99 -12.21
N LEU A 151 -11.61 18.07 -11.37
CA LEU A 151 -12.50 16.98 -11.79
C LEU A 151 -13.97 17.37 -11.59
N LEU A 152 -14.75 17.43 -12.66
CA LEU A 152 -16.15 17.84 -12.66
C LEU A 152 -17.08 16.68 -13.04
N GLY A 153 -18.33 16.72 -12.56
CA GLY A 153 -19.33 15.70 -12.84
C GLY A 153 -20.35 15.52 -11.71
N MET A 154 -21.38 14.71 -11.96
CA MET A 154 -22.48 14.48 -11.01
C MET A 154 -22.01 13.86 -9.68
N GLY A 155 -22.84 13.98 -8.63
CA GLY A 155 -22.61 13.31 -7.35
C GLY A 155 -22.53 11.78 -7.53
N GLY A 156 -21.69 11.11 -6.75
CA GLY A 156 -21.55 9.64 -6.79
C GLY A 156 -20.88 9.05 -8.03
N ILE A 157 -20.54 9.84 -9.06
CA ILE A 157 -19.96 9.34 -10.32
C ILE A 157 -18.53 8.78 -10.20
N GLY A 158 -17.91 8.89 -9.03
CA GLY A 158 -16.56 8.36 -8.76
C GLY A 158 -15.41 9.35 -8.93
N LYS A 159 -15.65 10.68 -8.96
CA LYS A 159 -14.58 11.70 -9.10
C LYS A 159 -13.46 11.53 -8.06
N THR A 160 -13.84 11.36 -6.79
CA THR A 160 -12.89 11.13 -5.70
C THR A 160 -12.09 9.85 -5.89
N ALA A 161 -12.71 8.80 -6.45
CA ALA A 161 -12.03 7.54 -6.74
C ALA A 161 -11.02 7.70 -7.88
N VAL A 162 -11.36 8.42 -8.94
CA VAL A 162 -10.45 8.73 -10.05
C VAL A 162 -9.25 9.53 -9.55
N ALA A 163 -9.48 10.61 -8.77
CA ALA A 163 -8.41 11.41 -8.19
C ALA A 163 -7.46 10.57 -7.31
N ALA A 164 -8.01 9.75 -6.42
CA ALA A 164 -7.20 8.87 -5.58
C ALA A 164 -6.42 7.84 -6.41
N LYS A 165 -7.02 7.30 -7.48
CA LYS A 165 -6.37 6.32 -8.35
C LYS A 165 -5.19 6.90 -9.13
N VAL A 166 -5.37 8.08 -9.72
CA VAL A 166 -4.28 8.79 -10.41
C VAL A 166 -3.17 9.14 -9.44
N ALA A 167 -3.50 9.68 -8.27
CA ALA A 167 -2.49 10.02 -7.27
C ALA A 167 -1.65 8.80 -6.86
N GLN A 168 -2.28 7.61 -6.70
CA GLN A 168 -1.55 6.37 -6.42
C GLN A 168 -0.70 5.89 -7.60
N GLN A 169 -1.15 6.08 -8.84
CA GLN A 169 -0.40 5.70 -10.04
C GLN A 169 0.84 6.57 -10.23
N LEU A 170 0.71 7.88 -10.02
CA LEU A 170 1.77 8.86 -10.25
C LEU A 170 2.66 9.07 -9.02
N GLN A 171 2.53 8.24 -7.98
CA GLN A 171 3.15 8.52 -6.70
C GLN A 171 4.69 8.57 -6.73
N SER A 172 5.30 7.89 -7.70
CA SER A 172 6.76 7.89 -7.90
C SER A 172 7.27 9.20 -8.49
N GLU A 173 6.42 9.98 -9.13
CA GLU A 173 6.81 11.19 -9.87
C GLU A 173 6.90 12.42 -8.96
N PHE A 174 6.42 12.32 -7.72
CA PHE A 174 6.34 13.43 -6.77
C PHE A 174 7.11 13.15 -5.49
N ASP A 175 7.86 14.14 -5.01
CA ASP A 175 8.55 14.05 -3.72
C ASP A 175 7.55 14.03 -2.54
N TYR A 176 6.40 14.68 -2.70
CA TYR A 176 5.35 14.82 -1.70
C TYR A 176 3.96 14.60 -2.31
N ILE A 177 3.11 13.85 -1.62
CA ILE A 177 1.70 13.71 -1.94
C ILE A 177 0.89 13.96 -0.68
N ILE A 178 -0.03 14.90 -0.76
CA ILE A 178 -0.84 15.33 0.38
C ILE A 178 -2.30 15.27 -0.04
N TRP A 179 -3.09 14.47 0.67
CA TRP A 179 -4.52 14.36 0.47
C TRP A 179 -5.28 14.95 1.66
N ARG A 180 -6.10 15.97 1.41
CA ARG A 180 -6.90 16.64 2.44
C ARG A 180 -8.34 16.87 2.01
N SER A 181 -9.25 16.64 2.94
CA SER A 181 -10.65 17.02 2.80
C SER A 181 -10.79 18.48 3.13
N LEU A 182 -11.37 19.25 2.21
CA LEU A 182 -11.74 20.66 2.41
C LEU A 182 -13.21 20.81 2.79
N ARG A 183 -13.86 19.72 3.22
CA ARG A 183 -15.26 19.76 3.67
C ARG A 183 -15.37 20.68 4.88
N HIS A 184 -16.45 21.46 4.94
CA HIS A 184 -16.69 22.45 6.00
C HIS A 184 -15.69 23.62 6.02
N ALA A 185 -14.91 23.82 4.95
CA ALA A 185 -14.01 24.95 4.76
C ALA A 185 -13.06 25.19 5.96
N PRO A 186 -12.17 24.23 6.28
CA PRO A 186 -11.17 24.42 7.32
C PRO A 186 -10.29 25.64 7.00
N SER A 187 -9.84 26.34 8.04
CA SER A 187 -8.92 27.47 7.86
C SER A 187 -7.59 27.00 7.29
N LEU A 188 -6.86 27.90 6.62
CA LEU A 188 -5.53 27.59 6.10
C LEU A 188 -4.57 27.17 7.22
N GLU A 189 -4.62 27.85 8.37
CA GLU A 189 -3.81 27.51 9.55
C GLU A 189 -4.08 26.08 10.00
N THR A 190 -5.35 25.68 10.07
CA THR A 190 -5.74 24.30 10.40
C THR A 190 -5.16 23.31 9.40
N ILE A 191 -5.24 23.58 8.10
CA ILE A 191 -4.69 22.69 7.07
C ILE A 191 -3.17 22.57 7.22
N LEU A 192 -2.46 23.70 7.41
CA LEU A 192 -1.00 23.72 7.53
C LEU A 192 -0.50 22.96 8.77
N THR A 193 -1.20 23.06 9.91
CA THR A 193 -0.86 22.28 11.12
C THR A 193 -1.02 20.78 10.93
N GLN A 194 -1.80 20.35 9.95
CA GLN A 194 -2.00 18.94 9.63
C GLN A 194 -0.98 18.41 8.62
N LEU A 195 -0.14 19.24 7.99
CA LEU A 195 0.86 18.79 7.02
C LEU A 195 2.12 18.31 7.75
N VAL A 196 2.68 17.17 7.32
CA VAL A 196 3.92 16.56 7.84
C VAL A 196 5.13 16.95 7.00
#